data_AF-A0A6N9DLT7-F1
#
_entry.id   AF-A0A6N9DLT7-F1
#
_cell.length_a   1.000
_cell.length_b   1.000
_cell.length_c   1.000
_cell.angle_alpha   90.00
_cell.angle_beta   90.00
_cell.angle_gamma   90.00
#
_symmetry.space_group_name_H-M   'P 1'
#
loop_
_entity.id
_entity.type
_entity.pdbx_description
1 polymer ?
#
loop_
_entity_poly.entity_id
_entity_poly.type
_entity_poly.pdbx_seq_one_letter_code
_entity_poly.pdbx_strand_id
1 'polypeptide(L)'
;MMTDDPKHTVPQAALREHPDTWDTIMLKYGILNQYAAKDILPLAQKHGVAILNMAPVRYTLTRQHEYDQLLENWRAKGEIDVDHPKLRDGLDWLITADAPTIIAAGYKFAADHPGISTVITGTSNIKQLEDNIAAFENPKLPDEHTAILKELLGNSAAPR
;
A
#
# COMPACT_ATOMS: atom_id res chain seq x y z
N MET A 1 -0.81 -10.38 23.98
CA MET A 1 -1.36 -10.61 22.63
C MET A 1 -1.18 -9.30 21.90
N MET A 2 -0.33 -9.24 20.87
CA MET A 2 -0.08 -7.99 20.15
C MET A 2 -1.35 -7.66 19.36
N THR A 3 -2.04 -6.58 19.73
CA THR A 3 -3.23 -6.08 19.04
C THR A 3 -2.86 -5.82 17.57
N ASP A 4 -3.71 -6.23 16.63
CA ASP A 4 -3.53 -5.88 15.22
C ASP A 4 -3.57 -4.35 15.07
N ASP A 5 -2.54 -3.75 14.48
CA ASP A 5 -2.40 -2.30 14.26
C ASP A 5 -2.39 -1.97 12.76
N PRO A 6 -3.49 -2.21 12.03
CA PRO A 6 -3.54 -2.00 10.57
C PRO A 6 -3.42 -0.51 10.18
N LYS A 7 -3.70 0.39 11.13
CA LYS A 7 -3.61 1.85 10.96
C LYS A 7 -2.23 2.40 11.36
N HIS A 8 -1.32 1.55 11.85
CA HIS A 8 0.03 1.93 12.27
C HIS A 8 0.06 3.03 13.34
N THR A 9 -0.82 2.94 14.33
CA THR A 9 -0.90 3.84 15.48
C THR A 9 0.41 3.86 16.29
N VAL A 10 1.13 2.74 16.38
CA VAL A 10 2.43 2.69 17.08
C VAL A 10 3.50 3.51 16.35
N PRO A 11 3.77 3.30 15.04
CA PRO A 11 4.65 4.20 14.27
C PRO A 11 4.24 5.68 14.32
N GLN A 12 2.93 5.97 14.31
CA GLN A 12 2.43 7.34 14.41
C GLN A 12 2.80 7.98 15.75
N ALA A 13 2.59 7.28 16.87
CA ALA A 13 2.97 7.76 18.19
C ALA A 13 4.49 7.95 18.30
N ALA A 14 5.28 6.97 17.80
CA ALA A 14 6.73 7.03 17.78
C ALA A 14 7.26 8.30 17.10
N LEU A 15 6.72 8.64 15.92
CA LEU A 15 7.11 9.85 15.18
C LEU A 15 6.60 11.16 15.81
N ARG A 16 5.48 11.13 16.53
CA ARG A 16 4.92 12.32 17.19
C ARG A 16 5.63 12.65 18.50
N GLU A 17 5.96 11.64 19.27
CA GLU A 17 6.46 11.80 20.65
C GLU A 17 7.98 11.73 20.73
N HIS A 18 8.61 10.91 19.88
CA HIS A 18 10.05 10.63 19.95
C HIS A 18 10.71 10.57 18.55
N PRO A 19 10.53 11.61 17.70
CA PRO A 19 11.03 11.57 16.32
C PRO A 19 12.55 11.39 16.21
N ASP A 20 13.32 11.94 17.15
CA ASP A 20 14.80 11.90 17.12
C ASP A 20 15.39 10.55 17.55
N THR A 21 14.55 9.59 17.95
CA THR A 21 14.96 8.25 18.39
C THR A 21 15.10 7.26 17.22
N TRP A 22 14.49 7.54 16.07
CA TRP A 22 14.33 6.56 15.00
C TRP A 22 14.98 7.02 13.70
N ASP A 23 15.98 6.29 13.20
CA ASP A 23 16.51 6.53 11.86
C ASP A 23 15.60 5.93 10.77
N THR A 24 14.94 4.81 11.08
CA THR A 24 14.10 4.08 10.13
C THR A 24 12.88 3.48 10.82
N ILE A 25 11.77 3.39 10.08
CA ILE A 25 10.57 2.68 10.49
C ILE A 25 10.14 1.74 9.37
N MET A 26 9.86 0.48 9.74
CA MET A 26 9.24 -0.47 8.83
C MET A 26 7.73 -0.50 9.04
N LEU A 27 6.97 -0.30 7.96
CA LEU A 27 5.49 -0.35 7.98
C LEU A 27 4.93 -0.86 6.66
N LYS A 28 3.61 -1.06 6.62
CA LYS A 28 2.90 -1.51 5.42
C LYS A 28 2.23 -0.35 4.70
N TYR A 29 2.53 -0.14 3.43
CA TYR A 29 1.86 0.83 2.58
C TYR A 29 1.66 0.28 1.16
N GLY A 30 0.45 0.39 0.63
CA GLY A 30 0.11 -0.10 -0.70
C GLY A 30 -1.36 0.13 -1.03
N ILE A 31 -1.82 -0.40 -2.17
CA ILE A 31 -3.18 -0.17 -2.70
C ILE A 31 -4.27 -0.40 -1.63
N LEU A 32 -4.18 -1.51 -0.89
CA LEU A 32 -5.18 -1.92 0.11
C LEU A 32 -4.89 -1.41 1.53
N ASN A 33 -3.80 -0.66 1.74
CA ASN A 33 -3.40 -0.16 3.06
C ASN A 33 -2.75 1.21 2.94
N GLN A 34 -3.57 2.25 2.79
CA GLN A 34 -3.09 3.61 2.51
C GLN A 34 -3.03 4.51 3.75
N TYR A 35 -3.52 4.05 4.90
CA TYR A 35 -3.66 4.87 6.11
C TYR A 35 -2.37 5.62 6.51
N ALA A 36 -1.19 5.03 6.28
CA ALA A 36 0.09 5.65 6.57
C ALA A 36 0.31 6.98 5.83
N ALA A 37 -0.26 7.18 4.64
CA ALA A 37 -0.10 8.39 3.85
C ALA A 37 -0.74 9.63 4.48
N LYS A 38 -1.68 9.46 5.41
CA LYS A 38 -2.35 10.58 6.08
C LYS A 38 -1.39 11.36 6.97
N ASP A 39 -0.69 10.65 7.83
CA ASP A 39 0.09 11.27 8.91
C ASP A 39 1.52 10.71 9.00
N ILE A 40 1.70 9.40 8.83
CA ILE A 40 2.97 8.73 9.15
C ILE A 40 4.03 9.04 8.11
N LEU A 41 3.69 8.91 6.82
CA LEU A 41 4.64 9.22 5.74
C LEU A 41 5.03 10.72 5.75
N PRO A 42 4.09 11.69 5.89
CA PRO A 42 4.47 13.09 6.07
C PRO A 42 5.32 13.37 7.31
N LEU A 43 5.01 12.75 8.46
CA LEU A 43 5.81 12.91 9.68
C LEU A 43 7.21 12.34 9.51
N ALA A 44 7.35 11.16 8.91
CA ALA A 44 8.64 10.54 8.65
C ALA A 44 9.50 11.44 7.75
N GLN A 45 8.93 12.00 6.68
CA GLN A 45 9.63 12.98 5.84
C GLN A 45 10.05 14.22 6.62
N LYS A 46 9.15 14.79 7.44
CA LYS A 46 9.44 15.97 8.25
C LYS A 46 10.59 15.74 9.22
N HIS A 47 10.69 14.55 9.79
CA HIS A 47 11.68 14.19 10.80
C HIS A 47 12.93 13.51 10.22
N GLY A 48 13.00 13.32 8.90
CA GLY A 48 14.14 12.65 8.27
C GLY A 48 14.24 11.15 8.56
N VAL A 49 13.13 10.52 8.94
CA VAL A 49 13.04 9.08 9.25
C VAL A 49 12.75 8.31 7.96
N ALA A 50 13.58 7.32 7.64
CA ALA A 50 13.39 6.53 6.42
C ALA A 50 12.29 5.47 6.59
N ILE A 51 11.43 5.32 5.58
CA ILE A 51 10.37 4.30 5.59
C ILE A 51 10.78 3.09 4.75
N LEU A 52 10.82 1.94 5.42
CA LEU A 52 10.98 0.63 4.81
C LEU A 52 9.60 -0.01 4.62
N ASN A 53 9.09 -0.01 3.39
CA ASN A 53 7.74 -0.47 3.10
C ASN A 53 7.71 -1.99 2.92
N MET A 54 7.15 -2.71 3.90
CA MET A 54 6.96 -4.15 3.87
C MET A 54 5.55 -4.52 3.39
N ALA A 55 5.44 -5.67 2.71
CA ALA A 55 4.18 -6.21 2.20
C ALA A 55 3.31 -5.21 1.40
N PRO A 56 3.89 -4.45 0.44
CA PRO A 56 3.14 -3.51 -0.40
C PRO A 56 2.15 -4.23 -1.32
N VAL A 57 2.49 -5.46 -1.72
CA VAL A 57 1.67 -6.37 -2.51
C VAL A 57 1.33 -7.56 -1.62
N ARG A 58 0.04 -7.89 -1.50
CA ARG A 58 -0.46 -9.00 -0.69
C ARG A 58 -1.21 -10.01 -1.55
N TYR A 59 -1.35 -11.25 -1.06
CA TYR A 59 -2.16 -12.27 -1.72
C TYR A 59 -3.60 -11.82 -1.94
N THR A 60 -4.15 -10.99 -1.04
CA THR A 60 -5.46 -10.35 -1.20
C THR A 60 -5.59 -9.52 -2.48
N LEU A 61 -4.48 -9.01 -3.04
CA LEU A 61 -4.51 -8.26 -4.29
C LEU A 61 -4.55 -9.18 -5.52
N THR A 62 -4.07 -10.42 -5.39
CA THR A 62 -3.91 -11.36 -6.51
C THR A 62 -4.88 -12.54 -6.45
N ARG A 63 -5.67 -12.65 -5.38
CA ARG A 63 -6.62 -13.74 -5.17
C ARG A 63 -8.02 -13.17 -4.95
N GLN A 64 -8.91 -13.47 -5.90
CA GLN A 64 -10.25 -12.90 -5.95
C GLN A 64 -11.05 -13.19 -4.68
N HIS A 65 -10.99 -14.42 -4.17
CA HIS A 65 -11.76 -14.81 -2.98
C HIS A 65 -11.39 -13.97 -1.75
N GLU A 66 -10.09 -13.78 -1.50
CA GLU A 66 -9.59 -12.97 -0.40
C GLU A 66 -9.90 -11.48 -0.59
N TYR A 67 -9.85 -10.99 -1.83
CA TYR A 67 -10.26 -9.62 -2.18
C TYR A 67 -11.75 -9.38 -1.86
N ASP A 68 -12.62 -10.28 -2.30
CA ASP A 68 -14.06 -10.20 -2.07
C ASP A 68 -14.39 -10.22 -0.57
N GLN A 69 -13.71 -11.10 0.20
CA GLN A 69 -13.83 -11.12 1.66
C GLN A 69 -13.38 -9.81 2.32
N LEU A 70 -12.31 -9.18 1.82
CA LEU A 70 -11.86 -7.89 2.32
C LEU A 70 -12.90 -6.80 2.05
N LEU A 71 -13.48 -6.76 0.85
CA LEU A 71 -14.53 -5.80 0.50
C LEU A 71 -15.77 -5.99 1.39
N GLU A 72 -16.21 -7.23 1.62
CA GLU A 72 -17.35 -7.50 2.51
C GLU A 72 -17.06 -7.06 3.96
N ASN A 73 -15.84 -7.30 4.45
CA ASN A 73 -15.43 -6.83 5.76
C ASN A 73 -15.43 -5.30 5.87
N TRP A 74 -14.98 -4.58 4.83
CA TRP A 74 -15.03 -3.12 4.80
C TRP A 74 -16.46 -2.59 4.67
N ARG A 75 -17.31 -3.26 3.89
CA ARG A 75 -18.75 -2.98 3.78
C ARG A 75 -19.42 -3.06 5.13
N ALA A 76 -19.23 -4.16 5.84
CA ALA A 76 -19.84 -4.40 7.15
C ALA A 76 -19.42 -3.35 8.20
N LYS A 77 -18.21 -2.79 8.07
CA LYS A 77 -17.70 -1.74 8.97
C LYS A 77 -18.02 -0.32 8.51
N GLY A 78 -18.50 -0.13 7.28
CA GLY A 78 -18.74 1.19 6.68
C GLY A 78 -17.46 2.03 6.53
N GLU A 79 -16.29 1.39 6.41
CA GLU A 79 -15.00 2.09 6.36
C GLU A 79 -14.63 2.59 4.94
N ILE A 80 -15.13 1.91 3.92
CA ILE A 80 -14.83 2.13 2.49
C ILE A 80 -16.12 1.97 1.68
N ASP A 81 -16.35 2.85 0.71
CA ASP A 81 -17.42 2.66 -0.29
C ASP A 81 -17.00 1.60 -1.31
N VAL A 82 -17.28 0.34 -0.97
CA VAL A 82 -16.92 -0.80 -1.81
C VAL A 82 -17.88 -1.04 -2.98
N ASP A 83 -19.00 -0.29 -3.06
CA ASP A 83 -19.98 -0.43 -4.15
C ASP A 83 -19.55 0.32 -5.41
N HIS A 84 -18.51 1.15 -5.32
CA HIS A 84 -17.92 1.79 -6.48
C HIS A 84 -17.47 0.72 -7.51
N PRO A 85 -17.84 0.84 -8.81
CA PRO A 85 -17.56 -0.19 -9.82
C PRO A 85 -16.08 -0.58 -9.93
N LYS A 86 -15.17 0.38 -9.78
CA LYS A 86 -13.71 0.14 -9.80
C LYS A 86 -13.16 -0.65 -8.61
N LEU A 87 -13.97 -0.89 -7.57
CA LEU A 87 -13.64 -1.82 -6.48
C LEU A 87 -14.43 -3.11 -6.62
N ARG A 88 -15.75 -3.00 -6.82
CA ARG A 88 -16.68 -4.14 -6.92
C ARG A 88 -16.35 -5.08 -8.06
N ASP A 89 -15.97 -4.55 -9.23
CA ASP A 89 -15.72 -5.33 -10.44
C ASP A 89 -14.26 -5.80 -10.55
N GLY A 90 -13.44 -5.51 -9.53
CA GLY A 90 -12.02 -5.86 -9.47
C GLY A 90 -11.07 -4.74 -9.93
N LEU A 91 -9.78 -4.98 -9.74
CA LEU A 91 -8.71 -3.98 -9.95
C LEU A 91 -8.00 -4.10 -11.30
N ASP A 92 -8.55 -4.89 -12.25
CA ASP A 92 -7.92 -5.14 -13.56
C ASP A 92 -7.74 -3.87 -14.40
N TRP A 93 -8.50 -2.81 -14.12
CA TRP A 93 -8.33 -1.50 -14.73
C TRP A 93 -6.96 -0.85 -14.41
N LEU A 94 -6.22 -1.35 -13.42
CA LEU A 94 -4.85 -0.94 -13.13
C LEU A 94 -3.81 -1.57 -14.08
N ILE A 95 -4.20 -2.61 -14.82
CA ILE A 95 -3.32 -3.30 -15.76
C ILE A 95 -3.16 -2.44 -17.01
N THR A 96 -1.93 -2.03 -17.28
CA THR A 96 -1.55 -1.17 -18.40
C THR A 96 -0.27 -1.68 -19.05
N ALA A 97 0.16 -1.08 -20.16
CA ALA A 97 1.45 -1.42 -20.76
C ALA A 97 2.63 -1.23 -19.78
N ASP A 98 2.57 -0.19 -18.94
CA ASP A 98 3.60 0.12 -17.95
C ASP A 98 3.42 -0.66 -16.63
N ALA A 99 2.25 -1.24 -16.39
CA ALA A 99 1.96 -2.08 -15.23
C ALA A 99 1.23 -3.36 -15.70
N PRO A 100 1.95 -4.32 -16.30
CA PRO A 100 1.34 -5.45 -17.01
C PRO A 100 0.67 -6.48 -16.10
N THR A 101 0.79 -6.33 -14.78
CA THR A 101 0.13 -7.18 -13.80
C THR A 101 -0.33 -6.33 -12.62
N ILE A 102 -1.31 -6.85 -11.86
CA ILE A 102 -1.75 -6.21 -10.62
C ILE A 102 -0.62 -6.10 -9.58
N ILE A 103 0.34 -7.05 -9.61
CA ILE A 103 1.55 -7.04 -8.78
C ILE A 103 2.42 -5.83 -9.14
N ALA A 104 2.69 -5.62 -10.42
CA ALA A 104 3.44 -4.46 -10.90
C ALA A 104 2.74 -3.14 -10.53
N ALA A 105 1.42 -3.08 -10.68
CA ALA A 105 0.64 -1.91 -10.26
C ALA A 105 0.75 -1.64 -8.75
N GLY A 106 0.70 -2.68 -7.93
CA GLY A 106 0.86 -2.58 -6.48
C GLY A 106 2.24 -2.05 -6.07
N TYR A 107 3.32 -2.53 -6.70
CA TYR A 107 4.66 -2.01 -6.43
C TYR A 107 4.84 -0.55 -6.89
N LYS A 108 4.31 -0.19 -8.06
CA LYS A 108 4.36 1.20 -8.57
C LYS A 108 3.62 2.15 -7.65
N PHE A 109 2.39 1.84 -7.26
CA PHE A 109 1.64 2.65 -6.30
C PHE A 109 2.38 2.81 -4.96
N ALA A 110 2.95 1.71 -4.46
CA ALA A 110 3.68 1.72 -3.21
C ALA A 110 4.98 2.54 -3.26
N ALA A 111 5.65 2.60 -4.41
CA ALA A 111 6.89 3.32 -4.62
C ALA A 111 6.71 4.81 -4.95
N ASP A 112 5.58 5.20 -5.53
CA ASP A 112 5.33 6.59 -5.98
C ASP A 112 5.25 7.60 -4.82
N HIS A 113 4.90 7.17 -3.61
CA HIS A 113 4.73 8.09 -2.49
C HIS A 113 6.10 8.62 -2.00
N PRO A 114 6.32 9.95 -1.93
CA PRO A 114 7.65 10.53 -1.65
C PRO A 114 8.17 10.26 -0.23
N GLY A 115 7.29 9.85 0.68
CA GLY A 115 7.66 9.41 2.04
C GLY A 115 8.12 7.95 2.13
N ILE A 116 8.16 7.20 1.03
CA ILE A 116 8.65 5.83 0.98
C ILE A 116 10.12 5.86 0.56
N SER A 117 11.01 5.40 1.43
CA SER A 117 12.45 5.39 1.16
C SER A 117 12.90 4.11 0.46
N THR A 118 12.27 2.97 0.78
CA THR A 118 12.57 1.69 0.16
C THR A 118 11.33 0.81 0.15
N VAL A 119 11.07 0.17 -0.98
CA VAL A 119 10.02 -0.87 -1.09
C VAL A 119 10.67 -2.24 -0.95
N ILE A 120 10.25 -3.01 0.04
CA ILE A 120 10.72 -4.37 0.26
C ILE A 120 9.89 -5.31 -0.60
N THR A 121 10.53 -5.92 -1.58
CA THR A 121 9.98 -6.99 -2.40
C THR A 121 10.59 -8.34 -2.00
N GLY A 122 9.79 -9.40 -2.08
CA GLY A 122 10.23 -10.75 -1.74
C GLY A 122 9.65 -11.77 -2.71
N THR A 123 10.48 -12.71 -3.15
CA THR A 123 10.09 -13.87 -3.95
C THR A 123 11.16 -14.95 -3.90
N SER A 124 10.76 -16.20 -4.08
CA SER A 124 11.66 -17.35 -4.26
C SER A 124 11.83 -17.76 -5.73
N ASN A 125 11.34 -16.94 -6.68
CA ASN A 125 11.36 -17.22 -8.11
C ASN A 125 12.09 -16.11 -8.87
N ILE A 126 13.07 -16.48 -9.69
CA ILE A 126 13.92 -15.52 -10.43
C ILE A 126 13.09 -14.64 -11.38
N LYS A 127 12.14 -15.24 -12.12
CA LYS A 127 11.29 -14.45 -13.03
C LYS A 127 10.48 -13.40 -12.27
N GLN A 128 9.91 -13.77 -11.12
CA GLN A 128 9.19 -12.80 -10.29
C GLN A 128 10.13 -11.71 -9.74
N LEU A 129 11.39 -12.04 -9.45
CA LEU A 129 12.37 -11.04 -9.01
C LEU A 129 12.64 -10.03 -10.12
N GLU A 130 12.85 -10.50 -11.35
CA GLU A 130 13.03 -9.66 -12.54
C GLU A 130 11.79 -8.79 -12.80
N ASP A 131 10.58 -9.37 -12.73
CA ASP A 131 9.32 -8.64 -12.88
C ASP A 131 9.16 -7.55 -11.80
N ASN A 132 9.56 -7.83 -10.55
CA ASN A 132 9.52 -6.86 -9.45
C ASN A 132 10.51 -5.72 -9.66
N ILE A 133 11.73 -6.01 -10.15
CA ILE A 133 12.74 -4.99 -10.48
C ILE A 133 12.21 -4.07 -11.59
N ALA A 134 11.65 -4.66 -12.66
CA ALA A 134 11.08 -3.90 -13.77
C ALA A 134 9.97 -2.93 -13.33
N ALA A 135 9.18 -3.29 -12.30
CA ALA A 135 8.15 -2.42 -11.75
C ALA A 135 8.71 -1.11 -11.15
N PHE A 136 9.98 -1.09 -10.73
CA PHE A 136 10.64 0.08 -10.13
C PHE A 136 11.40 0.96 -11.13
N GLU A 137 11.57 0.56 -12.40
CA GLU A 137 12.23 1.39 -13.42
C GLU A 137 11.46 2.70 -13.69
N ASN A 138 10.13 2.61 -13.67
CA ASN A 138 9.22 3.75 -13.68
C ASN A 138 8.16 3.54 -12.57
N PRO A 139 8.41 3.98 -11.34
CA PRO A 139 7.62 3.62 -10.17
C PRO A 139 6.33 4.43 -10.05
N LYS A 140 5.62 4.63 -11.16
CA LYS A 140 4.38 5.41 -11.22
C LYS A 140 3.28 4.67 -11.97
N LEU A 141 2.07 4.80 -11.46
CA LEU A 141 0.85 4.54 -12.24
C LEU A 141 0.47 5.81 -13.01
N PRO A 142 -0.40 5.72 -14.03
CA PRO A 142 -1.06 6.90 -14.58
C PRO A 142 -1.68 7.75 -13.46
N ASP A 143 -1.53 9.07 -13.52
CA ASP A 143 -1.98 9.98 -12.46
C ASP A 143 -3.47 9.80 -12.13
N GLU A 144 -4.30 9.59 -13.15
CA GLU A 144 -5.73 9.27 -13.00
C GLU A 144 -5.95 8.01 -12.14
N HIS A 145 -5.16 6.96 -12.36
CA HIS A 145 -5.28 5.72 -11.61
C HIS A 145 -4.90 5.91 -10.14
N THR A 146 -3.80 6.64 -9.90
CA THR A 146 -3.38 6.98 -8.54
C THR A 146 -4.41 7.84 -7.83
N ALA A 147 -5.03 8.81 -8.52
CA ALA A 147 -6.06 9.67 -7.96
C ALA A 147 -7.29 8.86 -7.52
N ILE A 148 -7.81 7.99 -8.39
CA ILE A 148 -8.93 7.10 -8.08
C ILE A 148 -8.60 6.20 -6.87
N LEU A 149 -7.40 5.60 -6.84
CA LEU A 149 -6.99 4.75 -5.71
C LEU A 149 -6.95 5.52 -4.39
N LYS A 150 -6.46 6.75 -4.39
CA LYS A 150 -6.41 7.59 -3.18
C LYS A 150 -7.80 8.05 -2.75
N GLU A 151 -8.68 8.36 -3.69
CA GLU A 151 -10.07 8.72 -3.43
C GLU A 151 -10.83 7.56 -2.77
N LEU A 152 -10.79 6.38 -3.38
CA LEU A 152 -11.58 5.23 -2.94
C LEU A 152 -10.99 4.53 -1.72
N LEU A 153 -9.66 4.44 -1.64
CA LEU A 153 -8.95 3.62 -0.66
C LEU A 153 -8.05 4.42 0.28
N GLY A 154 -8.11 5.76 0.29
CA GLY A 154 -7.29 6.59 1.20
C GLY A 154 -7.56 6.36 2.69
N ASN A 155 -8.71 5.78 3.03
CA ASN A 155 -9.07 5.36 4.39
C ASN A 155 -8.76 3.88 4.68
N SER A 156 -8.22 3.15 3.70
CA SER A 156 -8.02 1.70 3.81
C SER A 156 -6.94 1.34 4.83
N ALA A 157 -7.28 0.36 5.65
CA ALA A 157 -6.39 -0.26 6.62
C ALA A 157 -6.63 -1.78 6.60
N ALA A 158 -6.14 -2.46 5.56
CA ALA A 158 -6.32 -3.90 5.44
C ALA A 158 -5.60 -4.65 6.58
N PRO A 159 -6.31 -5.55 7.30
CA PRO A 159 -5.72 -6.41 8.32
C PRO A 159 -4.63 -7.32 7.74
N ARG A 160 -3.94 -8.10 8.59
CA ARG A 160 -2.84 -8.99 8.17
C ARG A 160 -3.18 -9.84 6.96
#